data_AF-A0A0S6VRN7-F1
#
_entry.id   AF-A0A0S6VRN7-F1
#
_cell.length_a   1.000
_cell.length_b   1.000
_cell.length_c   1.000
_cell.angle_alpha   90.00
_cell.angle_beta   90.00
_cell.angle_gamma   90.00
#
_symmetry.space_group_name_H-M   'P 1'
#
loop_
_entity.id
_entity.type
_entity.pdbx_description
1 polymer ?
#
loop_
_entity_poly.entity_id
_entity_poly.type
_entity_poly.pdbx_seq_one_letter_code
_entity_poly.pdbx_strand_id
1 'polypeptide(L)'
;MRAIGTEREKVFRLLQHIRGLSASPEAILTSCPCVIAANISAIATKKLKVYLEQAGATVAIRQYHPSAPKSLPASFPSDTPPHAIPRPVVSVTGNDQPMPTKQAVPIPDGAAQISPLHRQSSNSPASAISLKRSVGELTKALQNGDWTIREAALLELSLTPSNGVVQHIIKALRDDVWHVRCTALDVLSKIGSASALKDMVKCLSDDVWHVRYCAVGALRGMESNRTIKPLVFALHDENWQIRQRVTQVLGELRSQRALPALVATLQDEVWQVRESAVWALGQLRSEKSIKALSRALIDPNWHVRSMAVSALWQIGSEQAFEPLLHALHDDDWMVHWKAAYALGKIATPAILPILTRLEQQKNAFLQSISRDILKTLDIVTIPQAQTPIRLEYRSEDTFANMCYIAPGHFIMGRENGSPNASPEQSVYLDGFFIDMHEVTNAQYKRFDPNHSYPDGMEAFPVVNITWDEANAYARWIGKRLPTEAEWEKASRGTDGRTFPWGSEFDHTRCNTQESGVHHLTPVSQYPSGISPFGVYDMTGNVLEWTADRYKPYAWSQHQSPDYDEDFIVLRGGSWIHPEYQSTCTTRLYAPADNRSNFIGFRCAKDFTS
;
A
#
# COMPACT_ATOMS: atom_id res chain seq x y z
N MET A 1 -45.35 -11.52 -29.55
CA MET A 1 -45.44 -10.40 -28.57
C MET A 1 -46.08 -10.82 -27.23
N ARG A 2 -45.72 -11.96 -26.62
CA ARG A 2 -46.18 -12.32 -25.25
C ARG A 2 -45.10 -12.92 -24.34
N ALA A 3 -43.81 -12.80 -24.69
CA ALA A 3 -42.70 -13.31 -23.87
C ALA A 3 -41.66 -12.25 -23.46
N ILE A 4 -41.95 -10.96 -23.63
CA ILE A 4 -41.03 -9.85 -23.28
C ILE A 4 -41.48 -9.12 -21.99
N GLY A 5 -42.69 -9.40 -21.49
CA GLY A 5 -43.25 -8.74 -20.32
C GLY A 5 -42.73 -9.24 -18.96
N THR A 6 -42.19 -10.45 -18.88
CA THR A 6 -41.84 -11.09 -17.59
C THR A 6 -40.38 -10.90 -17.17
N GLU A 7 -39.46 -10.67 -18.11
CA GLU A 7 -38.04 -10.39 -17.80
C GLU A 7 -37.81 -8.90 -17.48
N ARG A 8 -38.53 -7.99 -18.14
CA ARG A 8 -38.49 -6.55 -17.82
C ARG A 8 -38.95 -6.26 -16.39
N GLU A 9 -40.01 -6.93 -15.95
CA GLU A 9 -40.57 -6.76 -14.60
C GLU A 9 -39.62 -7.27 -13.50
N LYS A 10 -38.86 -8.33 -13.78
CA LYS A 10 -37.87 -8.90 -12.85
C LYS A 10 -36.62 -8.03 -12.73
N VAL A 11 -36.14 -7.49 -13.85
CA VAL A 11 -35.01 -6.53 -13.85
C VAL A 11 -35.43 -5.21 -13.16
N PHE A 12 -36.67 -4.76 -13.36
CA PHE A 12 -37.21 -3.57 -12.70
C PHE A 12 -37.33 -3.74 -11.18
N ARG A 13 -37.76 -4.92 -10.70
CA ARG A 13 -37.76 -5.24 -9.26
C ARG A 13 -36.35 -5.37 -8.66
N LEU A 14 -35.37 -5.85 -9.44
CA LEU A 14 -33.98 -5.94 -9.01
C LEU A 14 -33.33 -4.56 -8.86
N LEU A 15 -33.70 -3.60 -9.71
CA LEU A 15 -33.21 -2.22 -9.67
C LEU A 15 -33.87 -1.36 -8.57
N GLN A 16 -35.12 -1.65 -8.18
CA GLN A 16 -35.81 -0.94 -7.09
C GLN A 16 -35.29 -1.29 -5.68
N HIS A 17 -34.51 -2.36 -5.51
CA HIS A 17 -33.90 -2.72 -4.22
C HIS A 17 -32.51 -2.07 -3.98
N ILE A 18 -31.98 -1.34 -4.96
CA ILE A 18 -30.74 -0.58 -4.83
C ILE A 18 -31.12 0.90 -4.60
N ARG A 19 -31.18 1.35 -3.34
CA ARG A 19 -31.32 2.78 -3.06
C ARG A 19 -30.03 3.50 -3.46
N GLY A 20 -30.10 4.36 -4.47
CA GLY A 20 -29.01 5.31 -4.76
C GLY A 20 -28.82 5.79 -6.20
N LEU A 21 -29.76 5.61 -7.14
CA LEU A 21 -29.63 6.17 -8.49
C LEU A 21 -30.73 7.20 -8.79
N SER A 22 -30.34 8.46 -8.85
CA SER A 22 -31.19 9.63 -9.15
C SER A 22 -31.24 9.94 -10.66
N ALA A 23 -31.60 8.97 -11.50
CA ALA A 23 -31.80 9.18 -12.93
C ALA A 23 -33.07 8.48 -13.44
N SER A 24 -33.83 9.15 -14.32
CA SER A 24 -35.11 8.64 -14.83
C SER A 24 -34.94 7.53 -15.89
N PRO A 25 -35.92 6.60 -16.04
CA PRO A 25 -35.80 5.38 -16.84
C PRO A 25 -35.53 5.59 -18.34
N GLU A 26 -35.88 6.76 -18.90
CA GLU A 26 -35.69 7.06 -20.32
C GLU A 26 -34.23 7.34 -20.69
N ALA A 27 -33.37 7.73 -19.74
CA ALA A 27 -31.95 8.01 -19.97
C ALA A 27 -31.07 6.74 -20.14
N ILE A 28 -31.53 5.59 -19.66
CA ILE A 28 -30.78 4.32 -19.70
C ILE A 28 -30.95 3.61 -21.05
N LEU A 29 -32.03 3.91 -21.79
CA LEU A 29 -32.37 3.23 -23.04
C LEU A 29 -31.74 3.86 -24.30
N THR A 30 -30.98 4.95 -24.17
CA THR A 30 -30.32 5.65 -25.31
C THR A 30 -28.81 5.41 -25.43
N SER A 31 -28.22 4.54 -24.60
CA SER A 31 -26.76 4.29 -24.59
C SER A 31 -26.37 2.98 -25.29
N CYS A 32 -25.24 3.02 -25.99
CA CYS A 32 -24.77 2.05 -26.98
C CYS A 32 -24.74 0.56 -26.50
N PRO A 33 -25.11 -0.43 -27.35
CA PRO A 33 -25.19 -1.86 -26.97
C PRO A 33 -23.88 -2.50 -26.47
N CYS A 34 -22.72 -1.89 -26.74
CA CYS A 34 -21.42 -2.40 -26.31
C CYS A 34 -21.16 -2.26 -24.79
N VAL A 35 -21.80 -1.31 -24.11
CA VAL A 35 -21.64 -1.11 -22.65
C VAL A 35 -22.46 -2.11 -21.83
N ILE A 36 -23.59 -2.58 -22.38
CA ILE A 36 -24.43 -3.60 -21.73
C ILE A 36 -23.80 -5.00 -21.86
N ALA A 37 -23.15 -5.29 -22.99
CA ALA A 37 -22.47 -6.57 -23.20
C ALA A 37 -21.24 -6.78 -22.29
N ALA A 38 -20.50 -5.72 -21.97
CA ALA A 38 -19.31 -5.80 -21.11
C ALA A 38 -19.64 -6.09 -19.63
N ASN A 39 -20.73 -5.52 -19.10
CA ASN A 39 -21.12 -5.74 -17.71
C ASN A 39 -21.89 -7.06 -17.49
N ILE A 40 -22.49 -7.65 -18.53
CA ILE A 40 -23.20 -8.94 -18.42
C ILE A 40 -22.26 -10.13 -18.69
N SER A 41 -21.21 -9.98 -19.51
CA SER A 41 -20.28 -11.08 -19.85
C SER A 41 -19.39 -11.54 -18.68
N ALA A 42 -19.14 -10.71 -17.68
CA ALA A 42 -18.35 -11.10 -16.50
C ALA A 42 -19.19 -11.81 -15.42
N ILE A 43 -20.48 -11.50 -15.32
CA ILE A 43 -21.39 -12.06 -14.31
C ILE A 43 -22.01 -13.39 -14.79
N ALA A 44 -22.27 -13.53 -16.10
CA ALA A 44 -22.96 -14.71 -16.64
C ALA A 44 -22.08 -15.97 -16.70
N THR A 45 -20.77 -15.86 -16.92
CA THR A 45 -19.95 -17.04 -17.27
C THR A 45 -19.66 -17.98 -16.09
N LYS A 46 -19.65 -17.46 -14.84
CA LYS A 46 -19.41 -18.28 -13.64
C LYS A 46 -20.68 -18.90 -13.06
N LYS A 47 -21.83 -18.22 -13.17
CA LYS A 47 -23.13 -18.73 -12.67
C LYS A 47 -23.83 -19.68 -13.66
N LEU A 48 -23.68 -19.47 -14.98
CA LEU A 48 -24.28 -20.34 -15.99
C LEU A 48 -23.66 -21.75 -16.00
N LYS A 49 -22.36 -21.87 -15.70
CA LYS A 49 -21.66 -23.16 -15.57
C LYS A 49 -22.22 -24.00 -14.42
N VAL A 50 -22.39 -23.38 -13.25
CA VAL A 50 -22.97 -24.03 -12.06
C VAL A 50 -24.42 -24.44 -12.29
N TYR A 51 -25.20 -23.63 -13.01
CA TYR A 51 -26.61 -23.93 -13.31
C TYR A 51 -26.78 -25.06 -14.36
N LEU A 52 -25.88 -25.16 -15.35
CA LEU A 52 -25.92 -26.22 -16.38
C LEU A 52 -25.40 -27.57 -15.85
N GLU A 53 -24.44 -27.56 -14.93
CA GLU A 53 -23.94 -28.76 -14.24
C GLU A 53 -24.99 -29.33 -13.26
N GLN A 54 -25.78 -28.47 -12.60
CA GLN A 54 -26.90 -28.87 -11.73
C GLN A 54 -28.13 -29.39 -12.49
N ALA A 55 -28.24 -29.08 -13.79
CA ALA A 55 -29.35 -29.54 -14.65
C ALA A 55 -29.04 -30.83 -15.45
N GLY A 56 -27.87 -31.45 -15.23
CA GLY A 56 -27.52 -32.76 -15.79
C GLY A 56 -27.11 -32.81 -17.27
N ALA A 57 -26.82 -31.65 -17.90
CA ALA A 57 -26.35 -31.61 -19.29
C ALA A 57 -24.82 -31.68 -19.37
N THR A 58 -24.26 -32.60 -20.17
CA THR A 58 -22.82 -32.74 -20.39
C THR A 58 -22.34 -31.76 -21.47
N VAL A 59 -21.47 -30.81 -21.13
CA VAL A 59 -20.83 -29.90 -22.10
C VAL A 59 -19.35 -30.21 -22.18
N ALA A 60 -18.90 -30.76 -23.32
CA ALA A 60 -17.48 -30.95 -23.61
C ALA A 60 -16.89 -29.67 -24.21
N ILE A 61 -16.03 -28.97 -23.45
CA ILE A 61 -15.24 -27.84 -23.97
C ILE A 61 -13.88 -28.38 -24.41
N ARG A 62 -13.63 -28.48 -25.73
CA ARG A 62 -12.29 -28.74 -26.28
C ARG A 62 -11.40 -27.51 -26.03
N GLN A 63 -10.29 -27.71 -25.33
CA GLN A 63 -9.23 -26.70 -25.19
C GLN A 63 -8.46 -26.56 -26.52
N TYR A 64 -8.28 -25.33 -26.98
CA TYR A 64 -7.48 -24.99 -28.16
C TYR A 64 -6.01 -24.84 -27.74
N HIS A 65 -5.12 -25.69 -28.27
CA HIS A 65 -3.66 -25.55 -28.12
C HIS A 65 -3.06 -25.00 -29.42
N PRO A 66 -2.29 -23.90 -29.42
CA PRO A 66 -1.60 -23.44 -30.62
C PRO A 66 -0.31 -24.25 -30.80
N SER A 67 -0.23 -25.06 -31.85
CA SER A 67 1.02 -25.61 -32.38
C SER A 67 1.43 -24.85 -33.65
N ALA A 68 2.74 -24.69 -33.82
CA ALA A 68 3.42 -23.90 -34.85
C ALA A 68 3.02 -24.23 -36.31
N PRO A 69 3.21 -23.31 -37.28
CA PRO A 69 2.67 -23.45 -38.62
C PRO A 69 3.49 -24.43 -39.46
N LYS A 70 2.80 -25.36 -40.13
CA LYS A 70 3.33 -26.08 -41.31
C LYS A 70 2.35 -25.93 -42.47
N SER A 71 2.85 -25.27 -43.53
CA SER A 71 2.49 -25.32 -44.95
C SER A 71 1.13 -25.88 -45.39
N LEU A 72 0.35 -25.04 -46.08
CA LEU A 72 -0.74 -25.44 -46.98
C LEU A 72 -0.21 -26.13 -48.25
N PRO A 73 -1.02 -27.00 -48.87
CA PRO A 73 -1.22 -26.87 -50.31
C PRO A 73 -2.71 -26.88 -50.75
N ALA A 74 -2.95 -25.99 -51.72
CA ALA A 74 -3.89 -25.98 -52.85
C ALA A 74 -5.16 -26.85 -52.86
N SER A 75 -6.34 -26.23 -53.04
CA SER A 75 -7.09 -26.17 -54.32
C SER A 75 -8.52 -25.61 -54.16
N PHE A 76 -8.91 -24.76 -55.13
CA PHE A 76 -10.24 -24.17 -55.44
C PHE A 76 -11.26 -25.24 -55.93
N PRO A 77 -12.54 -24.97 -56.31
CA PRO A 77 -13.17 -23.70 -56.75
C PRO A 77 -14.66 -23.45 -56.29
N SER A 78 -15.10 -22.18 -56.23
CA SER A 78 -16.04 -21.45 -57.14
C SER A 78 -17.54 -21.54 -56.80
N ASP A 79 -18.18 -20.39 -56.51
CA ASP A 79 -19.16 -19.73 -57.40
C ASP A 79 -19.97 -18.60 -56.72
N THR A 80 -19.71 -17.35 -57.17
CA THR A 80 -20.62 -16.27 -57.67
C THR A 80 -21.92 -15.81 -56.92
N PRO A 81 -22.42 -14.56 -57.17
CA PRO A 81 -22.75 -13.54 -56.14
C PRO A 81 -24.20 -12.92 -56.23
N PRO A 82 -24.44 -11.58 -56.29
CA PRO A 82 -24.71 -10.59 -55.21
C PRO A 82 -26.07 -9.84 -55.34
N HIS A 83 -26.53 -9.11 -54.31
CA HIS A 83 -27.44 -7.92 -54.42
C HIS A 83 -27.35 -7.11 -53.10
N ALA A 84 -27.07 -5.81 -52.95
CA ALA A 84 -27.27 -4.53 -53.65
C ALA A 84 -28.47 -3.66 -53.14
N ILE A 85 -28.16 -2.69 -52.25
CA ILE A 85 -28.61 -1.24 -52.23
C ILE A 85 -30.09 -0.93 -51.80
N PRO A 86 -30.52 0.29 -51.30
CA PRO A 86 -29.85 1.57 -50.95
C PRO A 86 -30.16 2.20 -49.55
N ARG A 87 -29.42 3.30 -49.28
CA ARG A 87 -29.61 4.37 -48.26
C ARG A 87 -30.71 5.39 -48.62
N PRO A 88 -31.00 6.36 -47.72
CA PRO A 88 -30.74 7.80 -48.00
C PRO A 88 -29.96 8.44 -46.82
N VAL A 89 -28.81 9.14 -46.96
CA VAL A 89 -28.46 10.46 -47.53
C VAL A 89 -29.29 11.64 -46.99
N VAL A 90 -28.74 12.36 -45.99
CA VAL A 90 -28.63 13.82 -45.99
C VAL A 90 -27.25 14.19 -45.45
N SER A 91 -26.57 15.06 -46.18
CA SER A 91 -25.21 15.56 -46.01
C SER A 91 -25.21 16.97 -45.41
N VAL A 92 -24.28 17.28 -44.49
CA VAL A 92 -23.52 18.56 -44.52
C VAL A 92 -22.09 18.30 -44.04
N THR A 93 -21.20 18.92 -44.80
CA THR A 93 -19.74 18.93 -44.90
C THR A 93 -18.93 19.29 -43.65
N GLY A 94 -17.74 18.70 -43.54
CA GLY A 94 -16.62 19.18 -42.71
C GLY A 94 -15.47 18.18 -42.70
N ASN A 95 -14.48 18.38 -43.57
CA ASN A 95 -13.24 17.60 -43.68
C ASN A 95 -12.44 17.60 -42.38
N ASP A 96 -12.04 16.41 -41.91
CA ASP A 96 -10.64 16.08 -41.64
C ASP A 96 -10.49 14.56 -41.48
N GLN A 97 -9.54 13.98 -42.21
CA GLN A 97 -9.31 12.54 -42.25
C GLN A 97 -8.65 12.01 -40.96
N PRO A 98 -9.09 10.87 -40.42
CA PRO A 98 -8.24 9.97 -39.64
C PRO A 98 -7.73 8.80 -40.51
N MET A 99 -6.41 8.66 -40.56
CA MET A 99 -5.69 7.46 -41.01
C MET A 99 -5.84 6.31 -39.98
N PRO A 100 -5.61 5.04 -40.37
CA PRO A 100 -6.35 3.89 -39.86
C PRO A 100 -5.91 3.41 -38.47
N THR A 101 -6.91 2.97 -37.71
CA THR A 101 -6.81 2.23 -36.45
C THR A 101 -5.93 0.99 -36.60
N LYS A 102 -4.73 1.02 -36.00
CA LYS A 102 -3.99 -0.21 -35.66
C LYS A 102 -4.77 -0.92 -34.55
N GLN A 103 -5.03 -2.19 -34.79
CA GLN A 103 -5.72 -3.11 -33.88
C GLN A 103 -5.14 -3.01 -32.46
N ALA A 104 -6.03 -2.79 -31.50
CA ALA A 104 -5.74 -2.91 -30.08
C ALA A 104 -5.44 -4.38 -29.75
N VAL A 105 -4.19 -4.64 -29.38
CA VAL A 105 -3.78 -5.89 -28.73
C VAL A 105 -4.22 -5.80 -27.26
N PRO A 106 -4.78 -6.86 -26.65
CA PRO A 106 -5.21 -6.82 -25.26
C PRO A 106 -4.01 -6.57 -24.33
N ILE A 107 -4.19 -5.61 -23.42
CA ILE A 107 -3.27 -5.28 -22.32
C ILE A 107 -3.36 -6.41 -21.28
N PRO A 108 -2.26 -7.07 -20.87
CA PRO A 108 -2.24 -7.84 -19.63
C PRO A 108 -2.07 -6.87 -18.45
N ASP A 109 -2.92 -7.03 -17.43
CA ASP A 109 -2.76 -6.40 -16.12
C ASP A 109 -1.35 -6.61 -15.57
N GLY A 110 -0.64 -5.51 -15.33
CA GLY A 110 0.78 -5.53 -14.96
C GLY A 110 1.15 -4.39 -14.02
N ALA A 111 0.64 -4.43 -12.80
CA ALA A 111 1.22 -3.74 -11.64
C ALA A 111 1.53 -4.80 -10.57
N ALA A 112 2.38 -5.76 -10.92
CA ALA A 112 3.03 -6.65 -9.96
C ALA A 112 4.47 -6.16 -9.75
N GLN A 113 4.83 -6.09 -8.48
CA GLN A 113 6.11 -5.70 -7.92
C GLN A 113 7.28 -6.36 -8.67
N ILE A 114 8.25 -5.56 -9.13
CA ILE A 114 9.58 -6.07 -9.47
C ILE A 114 10.32 -6.29 -8.15
N SER A 115 10.04 -7.43 -7.52
CA SER A 115 10.89 -8.04 -6.48
C SER A 115 12.09 -8.73 -7.14
N PRO A 116 13.22 -8.94 -6.44
CA PRO A 116 14.38 -9.61 -7.01
C PRO A 116 14.01 -11.04 -7.39
N LEU A 117 14.31 -11.41 -8.64
CA LEU A 117 14.19 -12.74 -9.24
C LEU A 117 14.09 -13.90 -8.22
N HIS A 118 12.87 -14.31 -7.89
CA HIS A 118 12.62 -15.65 -7.34
C HIS A 118 12.73 -16.65 -8.50
N ARG A 119 13.75 -17.51 -8.42
CA ARG A 119 13.92 -18.67 -9.32
C ARG A 119 12.64 -19.50 -9.29
N GLN A 120 11.94 -19.58 -10.42
CA GLN A 120 11.02 -20.69 -10.64
C GLN A 120 11.84 -21.96 -10.78
N SER A 121 11.59 -22.92 -9.88
CA SER A 121 12.09 -24.28 -9.96
C SER A 121 11.41 -25.01 -11.13
N SER A 122 11.92 -24.80 -12.34
CA SER A 122 11.70 -25.70 -13.47
C SER A 122 12.95 -26.55 -13.67
N ASN A 123 12.82 -27.86 -13.45
CA ASN A 123 13.86 -28.87 -13.66
C ASN A 123 14.54 -28.72 -15.03
N SER A 124 15.82 -28.31 -15.03
CA SER A 124 16.84 -28.52 -16.07
C SER A 124 18.23 -28.08 -15.55
N PRO A 125 19.34 -28.60 -16.09
CA PRO A 125 20.40 -29.27 -15.33
C PRO A 125 21.36 -28.31 -14.62
N ALA A 126 20.90 -27.71 -13.52
CA ALA A 126 21.77 -27.09 -12.51
C ALA A 126 22.25 -28.11 -11.45
N SER A 127 22.09 -29.40 -11.70
CA SER A 127 22.67 -30.45 -10.87
C SER A 127 24.13 -30.67 -11.27
N ALA A 128 25.02 -30.12 -10.45
CA ALA A 128 26.46 -30.43 -10.31
C ALA A 128 27.42 -29.27 -10.59
N ILE A 129 27.43 -28.24 -9.74
CA ILE A 129 28.67 -27.50 -9.46
C ILE A 129 28.78 -27.31 -7.94
N SER A 130 29.12 -28.39 -7.25
CA SER A 130 29.92 -28.29 -6.03
C SER A 130 31.37 -28.21 -6.49
N LEU A 131 32.13 -27.20 -6.07
CA LEU A 131 33.58 -27.27 -5.81
C LEU A 131 34.10 -25.87 -5.48
N LYS A 132 34.87 -25.75 -4.40
CA LYS A 132 35.77 -24.62 -4.13
C LYS A 132 36.78 -24.50 -5.29
N ARG A 133 36.39 -23.87 -6.39
CA ARG A 133 37.27 -23.64 -7.55
C ARG A 133 38.22 -22.49 -7.23
N SER A 134 39.46 -22.62 -7.70
CA SER A 134 40.44 -21.54 -7.59
C SER A 134 40.02 -20.34 -8.45
N VAL A 135 40.43 -19.13 -8.07
CA VAL A 135 40.21 -17.91 -8.86
C VAL A 135 40.68 -18.08 -10.32
N GLY A 136 41.75 -18.85 -10.55
CA GLY A 136 42.28 -19.14 -11.89
C GLY A 136 41.34 -20.01 -12.75
N GLU A 137 40.65 -20.98 -12.15
CA GLU A 137 39.68 -21.82 -12.87
C GLU A 137 38.41 -21.05 -13.22
N LEU A 138 37.91 -20.23 -12.30
CA LEU A 138 36.76 -19.36 -12.54
C LEU A 138 37.05 -18.34 -13.64
N THR A 139 38.26 -17.79 -13.65
CA THR A 139 38.71 -16.87 -14.70
C THR A 139 38.75 -17.54 -16.08
N LYS A 140 39.13 -18.83 -16.16
CA LYS A 140 39.06 -19.60 -17.41
C LYS A 140 37.61 -19.88 -17.82
N ALA A 141 36.73 -20.16 -16.86
CA ALA A 141 35.31 -20.42 -17.12
C ALA A 141 34.58 -19.21 -17.72
N LEU A 142 35.05 -17.98 -17.48
CA LEU A 142 34.54 -16.77 -18.15
C LEU A 142 34.76 -16.75 -19.66
N GLN A 143 35.61 -17.63 -20.20
CA GLN A 143 35.86 -17.75 -21.66
C GLN A 143 35.12 -18.95 -22.27
N ASN A 144 34.24 -19.61 -21.51
CA ASN A 144 33.50 -20.77 -22.00
C ASN A 144 32.48 -20.35 -23.08
N GLY A 145 32.29 -21.19 -24.10
CA GLY A 145 31.29 -20.95 -25.14
C GLY A 145 29.85 -20.95 -24.62
N ASP A 146 29.58 -21.69 -23.53
CA ASP A 146 28.27 -21.70 -22.87
C ASP A 146 28.12 -20.49 -21.92
N TRP A 147 27.15 -19.63 -22.20
CA TRP A 147 26.87 -18.42 -21.44
C TRP A 147 26.44 -18.72 -20.00
N THR A 148 25.79 -19.86 -19.75
CA THR A 148 25.36 -20.27 -18.40
C THR A 148 26.55 -20.56 -17.50
N ILE A 149 27.62 -21.13 -18.07
CA ILE A 149 28.89 -21.38 -17.37
C ILE A 149 29.60 -20.06 -17.07
N ARG A 150 29.59 -19.11 -18.02
CA ARG A 150 30.16 -17.77 -17.81
C ARG A 150 29.43 -17.04 -16.68
N GLU A 151 28.10 -17.09 -16.68
CA GLU A 151 27.26 -16.50 -15.64
C GLU A 151 27.50 -17.13 -14.26
N ALA A 152 27.51 -18.47 -14.18
CA ALA A 152 27.80 -19.18 -12.93
C ALA A 152 29.19 -18.81 -12.38
N ALA A 153 30.19 -18.70 -13.26
CA ALA A 153 31.53 -18.28 -12.88
C ALA A 153 31.56 -16.85 -12.33
N LEU A 154 30.79 -15.91 -12.91
CA LEU A 154 30.67 -14.55 -12.38
C LEU A 154 30.05 -14.52 -10.97
N LEU A 155 28.98 -15.31 -10.75
CA LEU A 155 28.33 -15.40 -9.45
C LEU A 155 29.26 -15.99 -8.39
N GLU A 156 30.02 -17.04 -8.71
CA GLU A 156 31.01 -17.61 -7.80
C GLU A 156 32.16 -16.64 -7.50
N LEU A 157 32.61 -15.85 -8.49
CA LEU A 157 33.62 -14.81 -8.29
C LEU A 157 33.15 -13.70 -7.35
N SER A 158 31.84 -13.44 -7.26
CA SER A 158 31.29 -12.47 -6.31
C SER A 158 31.50 -12.88 -4.84
N LEU A 159 31.60 -14.19 -4.57
CA LEU A 159 31.83 -14.74 -3.24
C LEU A 159 33.31 -14.68 -2.81
N THR A 160 34.22 -14.33 -3.73
CA THR A 160 35.67 -14.30 -3.49
C THR A 160 36.27 -12.95 -3.93
N PRO A 161 36.02 -11.86 -3.18
CA PRO A 161 36.48 -10.53 -3.56
C PRO A 161 38.01 -10.45 -3.53
N SER A 162 38.63 -10.38 -4.71
CA SER A 162 40.06 -10.10 -4.86
C SER A 162 40.30 -9.11 -5.99
N ASN A 163 41.22 -8.16 -5.77
CA ASN A 163 41.50 -7.08 -6.73
C ASN A 163 41.97 -7.60 -8.11
N GLY A 164 42.53 -8.82 -8.18
CA GLY A 164 42.95 -9.45 -9.44
C GLY A 164 41.79 -9.91 -10.34
N VAL A 165 40.59 -10.09 -9.78
CA VAL A 165 39.41 -10.61 -10.50
C VAL A 165 38.63 -9.50 -11.21
N VAL A 166 38.67 -8.27 -10.69
CA VAL A 166 37.89 -7.14 -11.21
C VAL A 166 38.14 -6.91 -12.70
N GLN A 167 39.39 -7.02 -13.17
CA GLN A 167 39.73 -6.85 -14.59
C GLN A 167 39.11 -7.94 -15.49
N HIS A 168 38.93 -9.14 -14.98
CA HIS A 168 38.29 -10.24 -15.71
C HIS A 168 36.77 -10.03 -15.80
N ILE A 169 36.15 -9.52 -14.73
CA ILE A 169 34.72 -9.17 -14.74
C ILE A 169 34.46 -7.95 -15.64
N ILE A 170 35.35 -6.95 -15.66
CA ILE A 170 35.24 -5.81 -16.59
C ILE A 170 35.22 -6.28 -18.05
N LYS A 171 35.95 -7.35 -18.41
CA LYS A 171 35.89 -7.92 -19.77
C LYS A 171 34.51 -8.52 -20.07
N ALA A 172 33.87 -9.14 -19.08
CA ALA A 172 32.52 -9.72 -19.22
C ALA A 172 31.41 -8.66 -19.42
N LEU A 173 31.67 -7.37 -19.16
CA LEU A 173 30.76 -6.29 -19.55
C LEU A 173 30.60 -6.14 -21.08
N ARG A 174 31.46 -6.78 -21.87
CA ARG A 174 31.40 -6.79 -23.35
C ARG A 174 31.01 -8.15 -23.92
N ASP A 175 30.43 -9.00 -23.09
CA ASP A 175 29.97 -10.32 -23.49
C ASP A 175 28.86 -10.23 -24.56
N ASP A 176 28.81 -11.20 -25.47
CA ASP A 176 27.80 -11.27 -26.52
C ASP A 176 26.39 -11.46 -25.95
N VAL A 177 26.28 -12.12 -24.80
CA VAL A 177 25.01 -12.40 -24.13
C VAL A 177 24.70 -11.33 -23.07
N TRP A 178 23.55 -10.69 -23.24
CA TRP A 178 23.11 -9.60 -22.35
C TRP A 178 22.96 -10.02 -20.88
N HIS A 179 22.53 -11.26 -20.61
CA HIS A 179 22.45 -11.81 -19.25
C HIS A 179 23.82 -11.80 -18.55
N VAL A 180 24.88 -12.21 -19.26
CA VAL A 180 26.24 -12.22 -18.71
C VAL A 180 26.72 -10.79 -18.43
N ARG A 181 26.40 -9.82 -19.31
CA ARG A 181 26.67 -8.39 -19.08
C ARG A 181 25.96 -7.86 -17.83
N CYS A 182 24.67 -8.18 -17.65
CA CYS A 182 23.89 -7.81 -16.47
C CYS A 182 24.46 -8.41 -15.18
N THR A 183 24.83 -9.70 -15.20
CA THR A 183 25.43 -10.37 -14.05
C THR A 183 26.79 -9.77 -13.72
N ALA A 184 27.61 -9.43 -14.73
CA ALA A 184 28.87 -8.74 -14.51
C ALA A 184 28.67 -7.36 -13.83
N LEU A 185 27.65 -6.60 -14.22
CA LEU A 185 27.30 -5.31 -13.59
C LEU A 185 26.91 -5.48 -12.11
N ASP A 186 26.06 -6.46 -11.78
CA ASP A 186 25.64 -6.75 -10.41
C ASP A 186 26.84 -7.14 -9.53
N VAL A 187 27.70 -8.02 -10.04
CA VAL A 187 28.91 -8.46 -9.34
C VAL A 187 29.87 -7.29 -9.10
N LEU A 188 30.11 -6.44 -10.11
CA LEU A 188 30.96 -5.26 -9.96
C LEU A 188 30.40 -4.25 -8.95
N SER A 189 29.08 -4.06 -8.93
CA SER A 189 28.41 -3.21 -7.93
C SER A 189 28.62 -3.74 -6.51
N LYS A 190 28.53 -5.06 -6.30
CA LYS A 190 28.74 -5.69 -4.99
C LYS A 190 30.18 -5.60 -4.51
N ILE A 191 31.15 -5.69 -5.43
CA ILE A 191 32.57 -5.55 -5.12
C ILE A 191 32.91 -4.08 -4.77
N GLY A 192 32.21 -3.11 -5.36
CA GLY A 192 32.42 -1.68 -5.07
C GLY A 192 33.74 -1.12 -5.60
N SER A 193 34.37 -1.77 -6.58
CA SER A 193 35.69 -1.34 -7.09
C SER A 193 35.58 -0.10 -7.99
N ALA A 194 36.15 1.02 -7.55
CA ALA A 194 36.19 2.26 -8.33
C ALA A 194 36.86 2.13 -9.71
N SER A 195 37.70 1.10 -9.90
CA SER A 195 38.37 0.83 -11.18
C SER A 195 37.40 0.43 -12.30
N ALA A 196 36.26 -0.18 -11.96
CA ALA A 196 35.25 -0.63 -12.92
C ALA A 196 34.30 0.48 -13.36
N LEU A 197 34.28 1.62 -12.66
CA LEU A 197 33.31 2.70 -12.85
C LEU A 197 33.25 3.19 -14.30
N LYS A 198 34.40 3.36 -14.95
CA LYS A 198 34.48 3.85 -16.33
C LYS A 198 33.81 2.89 -17.32
N ASP A 199 33.97 1.59 -17.13
CA ASP A 199 33.39 0.59 -18.02
C ASP A 199 31.91 0.31 -17.69
N MET A 200 31.52 0.37 -16.41
CA MET A 200 30.10 0.34 -16.01
C MET A 200 29.32 1.52 -16.61
N VAL A 201 29.91 2.72 -16.62
CA VAL A 201 29.31 3.90 -17.25
C VAL A 201 29.06 3.71 -18.75
N LYS A 202 29.94 3.00 -19.47
CA LYS A 202 29.71 2.71 -20.90
C LYS A 202 28.48 1.83 -21.14
N CYS A 203 28.13 0.98 -20.19
CA CYS A 203 26.97 0.10 -20.28
C CYS A 203 25.63 0.87 -20.22
N LEU A 204 25.63 2.15 -19.84
CA LEU A 204 24.47 3.04 -19.99
C LEU A 204 24.08 3.29 -21.45
N SER A 205 24.97 2.99 -22.41
CA SER A 205 24.73 3.11 -23.85
C SER A 205 24.74 1.75 -24.56
N ASP A 206 24.48 0.67 -23.82
CA ASP A 206 24.36 -0.69 -24.38
C ASP A 206 23.17 -0.78 -25.34
N ASP A 207 23.29 -1.61 -26.38
CA ASP A 207 22.24 -1.84 -27.37
C ASP A 207 21.00 -2.48 -26.75
N VAL A 208 21.17 -3.26 -25.69
CA VAL A 208 20.08 -3.94 -24.98
C VAL A 208 19.61 -3.09 -23.79
N TRP A 209 18.34 -2.70 -23.79
CA TRP A 209 17.75 -1.86 -22.74
C TRP A 209 17.83 -2.49 -21.34
N HIS A 210 17.75 -3.82 -21.21
CA HIS A 210 17.93 -4.51 -19.92
C HIS A 210 19.32 -4.29 -19.33
N VAL A 211 20.37 -4.27 -20.18
CA VAL A 211 21.74 -4.02 -19.71
C VAL A 211 21.89 -2.57 -19.29
N ARG A 212 21.32 -1.62 -20.04
CA ARG A 212 21.25 -0.21 -19.64
C ARG A 212 20.55 -0.06 -18.27
N TYR A 213 19.41 -0.72 -18.08
CA TYR A 213 18.67 -0.72 -16.81
C TYR A 213 19.49 -1.30 -15.65
N CYS A 214 20.16 -2.44 -15.85
CA CYS A 214 21.08 -3.02 -14.87
C CYS A 214 22.26 -2.09 -14.57
N ALA A 215 22.80 -1.39 -15.58
CA ALA A 215 23.91 -0.47 -15.40
C ALA A 215 23.52 0.70 -14.49
N VAL A 216 22.31 1.25 -14.64
CA VAL A 216 21.77 2.29 -13.74
C VAL A 216 21.72 1.78 -12.30
N GLY A 217 21.19 0.56 -12.08
CA GLY A 217 21.13 -0.07 -10.76
C GLY A 217 22.52 -0.33 -10.15
N ALA A 218 23.48 -0.76 -10.96
CA ALA A 218 24.85 -1.02 -10.51
C ALA A 218 25.61 0.28 -10.16
N LEU A 219 25.38 1.37 -10.90
CA LEU A 219 25.99 2.67 -10.61
C LEU A 219 25.46 3.32 -9.32
N ARG A 220 24.23 3.00 -8.91
CA ARG A 220 23.69 3.38 -7.59
C ARG A 220 24.55 2.82 -6.45
N GLY A 221 24.86 1.52 -6.50
CA GLY A 221 25.62 0.83 -5.45
C GLY A 221 27.07 1.32 -5.29
N MET A 222 27.60 2.07 -6.25
CA MET A 222 28.91 2.70 -6.17
C MET A 222 28.93 3.97 -5.31
N GLU A 223 27.77 4.58 -5.03
CA GLU A 223 27.58 5.83 -4.27
C GLU A 223 28.54 6.99 -4.63
N SER A 224 29.07 6.99 -5.86
CA SER A 224 30.10 7.94 -6.28
C SER A 224 29.50 9.15 -6.99
N ASN A 225 29.84 10.36 -6.54
CA ASN A 225 29.48 11.61 -7.23
C ASN A 225 29.94 11.70 -8.71
N ARG A 226 30.84 10.82 -9.14
CA ARG A 226 31.31 10.72 -10.54
C ARG A 226 30.24 10.10 -11.46
N THR A 227 29.23 9.40 -10.94
CA THR A 227 28.15 8.79 -11.73
C THR A 227 27.05 9.77 -12.13
N ILE A 228 26.95 10.92 -11.44
CA ILE A 228 25.85 11.86 -11.64
C ILE A 228 25.76 12.37 -13.08
N LYS A 229 26.88 12.79 -13.70
CA LYS A 229 26.87 13.28 -15.08
C LYS A 229 26.44 12.19 -16.09
N PRO A 230 27.01 10.97 -16.05
CA PRO A 230 26.52 9.87 -16.86
C PRO A 230 25.04 9.54 -16.66
N LEU A 231 24.57 9.49 -15.42
CA LEU A 231 23.16 9.23 -15.12
C LEU A 231 22.26 10.34 -15.64
N VAL A 232 22.65 11.61 -15.53
CA VAL A 232 21.91 12.73 -16.12
C VAL A 232 21.75 12.57 -17.64
N PHE A 233 22.78 12.07 -18.35
CA PHE A 233 22.65 11.79 -19.78
C PHE A 233 21.64 10.66 -20.06
N ALA A 234 21.61 9.63 -19.21
CA ALA A 234 20.68 8.50 -19.33
C ALA A 234 19.20 8.86 -19.03
N LEU A 235 18.91 10.08 -18.55
CA LEU A 235 17.53 10.58 -18.46
C LEU A 235 16.87 10.78 -19.83
N HIS A 236 17.65 10.80 -20.92
CA HIS A 236 17.15 10.94 -22.28
C HIS A 236 17.05 9.61 -23.03
N ASP A 237 17.04 8.47 -22.32
CA ASP A 237 16.88 7.15 -22.93
C ASP A 237 15.52 7.01 -23.64
N GLU A 238 15.50 6.32 -24.77
CA GLU A 238 14.29 5.99 -25.52
C GLU A 238 13.28 5.20 -24.67
N ASN A 239 13.76 4.35 -23.77
CA ASN A 239 12.92 3.52 -22.92
C ASN A 239 12.54 4.27 -21.64
N TRP A 240 11.23 4.52 -21.47
CA TRP A 240 10.69 5.23 -20.31
C TRP A 240 11.01 4.56 -18.96
N GLN A 241 11.14 3.22 -18.92
CA GLN A 241 11.50 2.49 -17.68
C GLN A 241 12.93 2.82 -17.25
N ILE A 242 13.84 3.03 -18.21
CA ILE A 242 15.20 3.48 -17.92
C ILE A 242 15.15 4.91 -17.40
N ARG A 243 14.44 5.82 -18.06
CA ARG A 243 14.29 7.21 -17.59
C ARG A 243 13.73 7.26 -16.16
N GLN A 244 12.70 6.47 -15.87
CA GLN A 244 12.13 6.32 -14.53
C GLN A 244 13.19 5.83 -13.53
N ARG A 245 13.90 4.75 -13.85
CA ARG A 245 14.92 4.16 -12.98
C ARG A 245 16.09 5.10 -12.70
N VAL A 246 16.57 5.80 -13.73
CA VAL A 246 17.63 6.81 -13.62
C VAL A 246 17.18 7.94 -12.70
N THR A 247 15.94 8.40 -12.85
CA THR A 247 15.36 9.46 -12.03
C THR A 247 15.29 9.06 -10.56
N GLN A 248 14.85 7.84 -10.26
CA GLN A 248 14.85 7.29 -8.90
C GLN A 248 16.26 7.23 -8.32
N VAL A 249 17.23 6.68 -9.06
CA VAL A 249 18.63 6.57 -8.59
C VAL A 249 19.25 7.95 -8.33
N LEU A 250 19.00 8.94 -9.18
CA LEU A 250 19.46 10.31 -8.94
C LEU A 250 18.85 10.92 -7.66
N GLY A 251 17.59 10.61 -7.36
CA GLY A 251 16.93 10.99 -6.11
C GLY A 251 17.52 10.30 -4.88
N GLU A 252 17.80 9.00 -4.97
CA GLU A 252 18.44 8.22 -3.89
C GLU A 252 19.86 8.70 -3.57
N LEU A 253 20.63 9.07 -4.60
CA LEU A 253 21.97 9.66 -4.43
C LEU A 253 21.93 11.07 -3.81
N ARG A 254 20.75 11.70 -3.74
CA ARG A 254 20.49 13.01 -3.12
C ARG A 254 21.43 14.13 -3.57
N SER A 255 21.94 14.05 -4.80
CA SER A 255 22.93 15.01 -5.31
C SER A 255 22.27 16.27 -5.88
N GLN A 256 22.54 17.42 -5.29
CA GLN A 256 22.04 18.72 -5.78
C GLN A 256 22.49 19.05 -7.22
N ARG A 257 23.54 18.39 -7.72
CA ARG A 257 24.01 18.52 -9.11
C ARG A 257 23.00 17.97 -10.12
N ALA A 258 22.13 17.04 -9.72
CA ALA A 258 21.09 16.46 -10.56
C ALA A 258 19.85 17.36 -10.67
N LEU A 259 19.72 18.39 -9.82
CA LEU A 259 18.52 19.22 -9.71
C LEU A 259 18.02 19.77 -11.05
N PRO A 260 18.85 20.42 -11.91
CA PRO A 260 18.36 20.97 -13.18
C PRO A 260 17.81 19.89 -14.11
N ALA A 261 18.43 18.71 -14.10
CA ALA A 261 18.02 17.59 -14.93
C ALA A 261 16.70 16.97 -14.43
N LEU A 262 16.56 16.76 -13.12
CA LEU A 262 15.32 16.28 -12.50
C LEU A 262 14.15 17.24 -12.73
N VAL A 263 14.40 18.56 -12.71
CA VAL A 263 13.38 19.57 -13.05
C VAL A 263 12.95 19.45 -14.51
N ALA A 264 13.87 19.16 -15.44
CA ALA A 264 13.52 18.93 -16.84
C ALA A 264 12.69 17.65 -17.01
N THR A 265 12.97 16.60 -16.25
CA THR A 265 12.22 15.32 -16.26
C THR A 265 10.74 15.47 -15.85
N LEU A 266 10.36 16.56 -15.18
CA LEU A 266 8.94 16.88 -14.93
C LEU A 266 8.13 17.15 -16.21
N GLN A 267 8.77 17.26 -17.37
CA GLN A 267 8.11 17.43 -18.67
C GLN A 267 8.11 16.14 -19.50
N ASP A 268 8.44 14.99 -18.90
CA ASP A 268 8.41 13.70 -19.61
C ASP A 268 6.99 13.36 -20.08
N GLU A 269 6.88 12.72 -21.23
CA GLU A 269 5.60 12.27 -21.80
C GLU A 269 4.89 11.25 -20.89
N VAL A 270 5.66 10.44 -20.17
CA VAL A 270 5.17 9.34 -19.32
C VAL A 270 4.97 9.83 -17.89
N TRP A 271 3.75 9.70 -17.37
CA TRP A 271 3.41 10.19 -16.04
C TRP A 271 4.18 9.49 -14.90
N GLN A 272 4.53 8.22 -15.05
CA GLN A 272 5.35 7.47 -14.07
C GLN A 272 6.78 8.04 -13.95
N VAL A 273 7.31 8.56 -15.06
CA VAL A 273 8.63 9.22 -15.09
C VAL A 273 8.53 10.58 -14.40
N ARG A 274 7.47 11.35 -14.70
CA ARG A 274 7.19 12.63 -14.02
C ARG A 274 7.00 12.45 -12.51
N GLU A 275 6.23 11.47 -12.08
CA GLU A 275 6.03 11.12 -10.66
C GLU A 275 7.37 10.81 -9.98
N SER A 276 8.22 10.00 -10.63
CA SER A 276 9.55 9.67 -10.11
C SER A 276 10.44 10.91 -10.00
N ALA A 277 10.31 11.87 -10.93
CA ALA A 277 11.03 13.13 -10.88
C ALA A 277 10.57 14.00 -9.71
N VAL A 278 9.26 14.06 -9.45
CA VAL A 278 8.69 14.72 -8.28
C VAL A 278 9.22 14.10 -6.98
N TRP A 279 9.20 12.77 -6.87
CA TRP A 279 9.74 12.06 -5.71
C TRP A 279 11.24 12.37 -5.50
N ALA A 280 12.03 12.30 -6.58
CA ALA A 280 13.47 12.57 -6.53
C ALA A 280 13.77 14.02 -6.10
N LEU A 281 13.01 14.99 -6.59
CA LEU A 281 13.11 16.39 -6.17
C LEU A 281 12.77 16.60 -4.69
N GLY A 282 11.82 15.84 -4.15
CA GLY A 282 11.52 15.80 -2.71
C GLY A 282 12.67 15.23 -1.88
N GLN A 283 13.31 14.15 -2.35
CA GLN A 283 14.48 13.55 -1.68
C GLN A 283 15.69 14.49 -1.60
N LEU A 284 15.84 15.42 -2.56
CA LEU A 284 16.88 16.45 -2.50
C LEU A 284 16.68 17.43 -1.33
N ARG A 285 15.46 17.54 -0.78
CA ARG A 285 15.08 18.51 0.27
C ARG A 285 15.57 19.94 -0.01
N SER A 286 15.54 20.35 -1.28
CA SER A 286 16.02 21.65 -1.72
C SER A 286 14.87 22.61 -1.94
N GLU A 287 14.93 23.80 -1.35
CA GLU A 287 13.95 24.86 -1.63
C GLU A 287 13.93 25.27 -3.11
N LYS A 288 15.06 25.10 -3.81
CA LYS A 288 15.16 25.36 -5.25
C LYS A 288 14.22 24.47 -6.07
N SER A 289 13.77 23.35 -5.53
CA SER A 289 12.79 22.45 -6.16
C SER A 289 11.35 22.98 -6.06
N ILE A 290 11.04 23.89 -5.13
CA ILE A 290 9.64 24.29 -4.82
C ILE A 290 8.93 24.84 -6.04
N LYS A 291 9.56 25.75 -6.79
CA LYS A 291 8.97 26.30 -8.02
C LYS A 291 8.65 25.22 -9.07
N ALA A 292 9.49 24.19 -9.15
CA ALA A 292 9.28 23.07 -10.07
C ALA A 292 8.16 22.15 -9.58
N LEU A 293 8.15 21.82 -8.29
CA LEU A 293 7.09 21.02 -7.65
C LEU A 293 5.73 21.72 -7.69
N SER A 294 5.71 23.06 -7.59
CA SER A 294 4.49 23.86 -7.73
C SER A 294 3.85 23.71 -9.12
N ARG A 295 4.66 23.51 -10.16
CA ARG A 295 4.15 23.18 -11.51
C ARG A 295 3.65 21.75 -11.61
N ALA A 296 4.22 20.82 -10.84
CA ALA A 296 3.76 19.43 -10.80
C ALA A 296 2.40 19.28 -10.08
N LEU A 297 1.98 20.27 -9.29
CA LEU A 297 0.64 20.32 -8.70
C LEU A 297 -0.48 20.58 -9.71
N ILE A 298 -0.16 20.93 -10.97
CA ILE A 298 -1.15 21.07 -12.05
C ILE A 298 -0.99 20.00 -13.13
N ASP A 299 -0.31 18.89 -12.80
CA ASP A 299 -0.14 17.77 -13.73
C ASP A 299 -1.50 17.12 -14.07
N PRO A 300 -1.74 16.71 -15.34
CA PRO A 300 -2.97 16.02 -15.71
C PRO A 300 -3.19 14.72 -14.91
N ASN A 301 -2.12 14.06 -14.46
CA ASN A 301 -2.22 12.84 -13.68
C ASN A 301 -2.25 13.13 -12.17
N TRP A 302 -3.28 12.65 -11.49
CA TRP A 302 -3.48 12.87 -10.06
C TRP A 302 -2.38 12.25 -9.18
N HIS A 303 -1.73 11.14 -9.60
CA HIS A 303 -0.60 10.56 -8.87
C HIS A 303 0.58 11.53 -8.81
N VAL A 304 0.87 12.22 -9.92
CA VAL A 304 1.95 13.21 -9.99
C VAL A 304 1.65 14.40 -9.07
N ARG A 305 0.41 14.91 -9.10
CA ARG A 305 -0.04 15.99 -8.19
C ARG A 305 0.06 15.59 -6.72
N SER A 306 -0.43 14.40 -6.39
CA SER A 306 -0.38 13.80 -5.04
C SER A 306 1.06 13.62 -4.54
N MET A 307 1.97 13.18 -5.40
CA MET A 307 3.40 13.08 -5.10
C MET A 307 4.02 14.46 -4.90
N ALA A 308 3.58 15.49 -5.65
CA ALA A 308 4.11 16.84 -5.54
C ALA A 308 3.77 17.49 -4.21
N VAL A 309 2.56 17.24 -3.70
CA VAL A 309 2.17 17.60 -2.32
C VAL A 309 3.09 16.92 -1.30
N SER A 310 3.33 15.61 -1.44
CA SER A 310 4.24 14.87 -0.54
C SER A 310 5.69 15.38 -0.60
N ALA A 311 6.18 15.73 -1.79
CA ALA A 311 7.53 16.26 -1.97
C ALA A 311 7.69 17.67 -1.38
N LEU A 312 6.68 18.55 -1.55
CA LEU A 312 6.63 19.88 -0.94
C LEU A 312 6.62 19.78 0.59
N TRP A 313 5.84 18.85 1.14
CA TRP A 313 5.85 18.54 2.57
C TRP A 313 7.21 18.08 3.07
N GLN A 314 7.88 17.16 2.35
CA GLN A 314 9.21 16.66 2.72
C GLN A 314 10.29 17.74 2.73
N ILE A 315 10.16 18.79 1.89
CA ILE A 315 11.07 19.95 1.92
C ILE A 315 10.85 20.77 3.18
N GLY A 316 9.59 20.93 3.63
CA GLY A 316 9.25 21.59 4.89
C GLY A 316 9.56 23.10 4.93
N SER A 317 9.65 23.75 3.78
CA SER A 317 9.91 25.20 3.67
C SER A 317 8.61 25.98 3.65
N GLU A 318 8.60 27.17 4.25
CA GLU A 318 7.47 28.11 4.21
C GLU A 318 7.09 28.51 2.76
N GLN A 319 8.04 28.50 1.83
CA GLN A 319 7.79 28.77 0.41
C GLN A 319 6.87 27.72 -0.25
N ALA A 320 6.71 26.54 0.35
CA ALA A 320 5.80 25.50 -0.13
C ALA A 320 4.33 25.77 0.24
N PHE A 321 4.05 26.76 1.09
CA PHE A 321 2.72 27.02 1.63
C PHE A 321 1.70 27.42 0.56
N GLU A 322 1.98 28.47 -0.22
CA GLU A 322 1.10 28.92 -1.32
C GLU A 322 0.81 27.80 -2.35
N PRO A 323 1.81 27.04 -2.82
CA PRO A 323 1.57 25.85 -3.64
C PRO A 323 0.63 24.83 -2.99
N LEU A 324 0.83 24.51 -1.71
CA LEU A 324 0.00 23.55 -0.99
C LEU A 324 -1.44 24.06 -0.78
N LEU A 325 -1.63 25.37 -0.63
CA LEU A 325 -2.97 25.96 -0.58
C LEU A 325 -3.73 25.76 -1.89
N HIS A 326 -3.05 25.98 -3.02
CA HIS A 326 -3.67 25.70 -4.33
C HIS A 326 -4.09 24.23 -4.44
N ALA A 327 -3.29 23.29 -3.91
CA ALA A 327 -3.60 21.86 -3.94
C ALA A 327 -4.80 21.44 -3.06
N LEU A 328 -5.27 22.29 -2.13
CA LEU A 328 -6.52 22.04 -1.39
C LEU A 328 -7.77 22.09 -2.28
N HIS A 329 -7.66 22.78 -3.42
CA HIS A 329 -8.74 22.93 -4.39
C HIS A 329 -8.69 21.87 -5.50
N ASP A 330 -7.85 20.85 -5.36
CA ASP A 330 -7.75 19.79 -6.36
C ASP A 330 -9.04 18.96 -6.43
N ASP A 331 -9.43 18.58 -7.64
CA ASP A 331 -10.61 17.74 -7.89
C ASP A 331 -10.43 16.31 -7.34
N ASP A 332 -9.18 15.84 -7.22
CA ASP A 332 -8.88 14.51 -6.69
C ASP A 332 -8.76 14.51 -5.16
N TRP A 333 -9.49 13.59 -4.53
CA TRP A 333 -9.60 13.56 -3.07
C TRP A 333 -8.28 13.25 -2.36
N MET A 334 -7.40 12.47 -2.97
CA MET A 334 -6.12 12.13 -2.37
C MET A 334 -5.20 13.36 -2.35
N VAL A 335 -5.26 14.19 -3.40
CA VAL A 335 -4.44 15.41 -3.51
C VAL A 335 -4.87 16.44 -2.47
N HIS A 336 -6.18 16.72 -2.36
CA HIS A 336 -6.66 17.69 -1.36
C HIS A 336 -6.37 17.25 0.08
N TRP A 337 -6.43 15.94 0.37
CA TRP A 337 -6.26 15.42 1.73
C TRP A 337 -4.80 15.52 2.15
N LYS A 338 -3.88 15.14 1.27
CA LYS A 338 -2.45 15.29 1.51
C LYS A 338 -2.05 16.76 1.65
N ALA A 339 -2.70 17.66 0.91
CA ALA A 339 -2.41 19.09 0.99
C ALA A 339 -2.82 19.65 2.36
N ALA A 340 -4.00 19.28 2.85
CA ALA A 340 -4.45 19.63 4.21
C ALA A 340 -3.50 19.11 5.28
N TYR A 341 -3.10 17.84 5.18
CA TYR A 341 -2.13 17.24 6.10
C TYR A 341 -0.77 17.96 6.06
N ALA A 342 -0.25 18.24 4.87
CA ALA A 342 1.03 18.91 4.67
C ALA A 342 1.04 20.32 5.27
N LEU A 343 -0.03 21.10 5.04
CA LEU A 343 -0.19 22.46 5.57
C LEU A 343 -0.24 22.47 7.10
N GLY A 344 -0.97 21.52 7.72
CA GLY A 344 -1.02 21.40 9.18
C GLY A 344 0.33 21.05 9.82
N LYS A 345 1.24 20.40 9.08
CA LYS A 345 2.58 20.08 9.56
C LYS A 345 3.62 21.18 9.28
N ILE A 346 3.44 22.00 8.24
CA ILE A 346 4.37 23.08 7.85
C ILE A 346 4.04 24.40 8.56
N ALA A 347 2.89 24.49 9.22
CA ALA A 347 2.38 25.72 9.80
C ALA A 347 3.40 26.44 10.71
N THR A 348 3.76 27.69 10.37
CA THR A 348 4.50 28.64 11.21
C THR A 348 3.67 29.89 11.55
N PRO A 349 4.02 30.70 12.56
CA PRO A 349 3.27 31.91 12.90
C PRO A 349 3.17 32.95 11.77
N ALA A 350 4.09 32.90 10.80
CA ALA A 350 4.13 33.81 9.66
C ALA A 350 2.97 33.61 8.66
N ILE A 351 2.29 32.45 8.69
CA ILE A 351 1.18 32.12 7.77
C ILE A 351 -0.21 32.47 8.32
N LEU A 352 -0.31 32.98 9.55
CA LEU A 352 -1.56 33.40 10.19
C LEU A 352 -2.43 34.31 9.30
N PRO A 353 -1.90 35.35 8.62
CA PRO A 353 -2.73 36.24 7.80
C PRO A 353 -3.40 35.54 6.62
N ILE A 354 -2.77 34.48 6.09
CA ILE A 354 -3.27 33.73 4.95
C ILE A 354 -4.37 32.76 5.39
N LEU A 355 -4.18 32.10 6.54
CA LEU A 355 -5.20 31.25 7.16
C LEU A 355 -6.46 32.06 7.53
N THR A 356 -6.30 33.25 8.10
CA THR A 356 -7.43 34.15 8.40
C THR A 356 -8.20 34.56 7.13
N ARG A 357 -7.50 34.75 6.00
CA ARG A 357 -8.17 35.02 4.71
C ARG A 357 -8.91 33.79 4.17
N LEU A 358 -8.41 32.58 4.39
CA LEU A 358 -9.08 31.33 4.02
C LEU A 358 -10.34 31.06 4.86
N GLU A 359 -10.35 31.46 6.14
CA GLU A 359 -11.54 31.39 7.00
C GLU A 359 -12.68 32.29 6.47
N GLN A 360 -12.33 33.39 5.79
CA GLN A 360 -13.30 34.32 5.20
C GLN A 360 -13.85 33.87 3.83
N GLN A 361 -13.34 32.78 3.25
CA GLN A 361 -13.85 32.20 2.00
C GLN A 361 -15.18 31.46 2.25
N LYS A 362 -16.09 31.40 1.26
CA LYS A 362 -17.39 30.70 1.39
C LYS A 362 -17.29 29.16 1.46
N ASN A 363 -16.11 28.58 1.24
CA ASN A 363 -15.95 27.13 1.19
C ASN A 363 -15.78 26.55 2.61
N ALA A 364 -16.81 25.85 3.11
CA ALA A 364 -16.86 25.29 4.45
C ALA A 364 -15.69 24.31 4.76
N PHE A 365 -15.18 23.60 3.76
CA PHE A 365 -14.05 22.68 3.91
C PHE A 365 -12.72 23.43 4.19
N LEU A 366 -12.48 24.55 3.50
CA LEU A 366 -11.29 25.36 3.71
C LEU A 366 -11.35 26.13 5.03
N GLN A 367 -12.56 26.48 5.48
CA GLN A 367 -12.77 27.06 6.80
C GLN A 367 -12.40 26.08 7.92
N SER A 368 -12.76 24.79 7.80
CA SER A 368 -12.43 23.81 8.84
C SER A 368 -10.92 23.56 8.90
N ILE A 369 -10.26 23.39 7.74
CA ILE A 369 -8.81 23.18 7.67
C ILE A 369 -8.06 24.40 8.19
N SER A 370 -8.46 25.62 7.80
CA SER A 370 -7.85 26.84 8.32
C SER A 370 -7.95 26.92 9.84
N ARG A 371 -9.13 26.62 10.40
CA ARG A 371 -9.37 26.63 11.85
C ARG A 371 -8.53 25.61 12.61
N ASP A 372 -8.33 24.42 12.06
CA ASP A 372 -7.51 23.37 12.67
C ASP A 372 -6.01 23.71 12.63
N ILE A 373 -5.55 24.35 11.56
CA ILE A 373 -4.16 24.83 11.45
C ILE A 373 -3.92 26.01 12.40
N LEU A 374 -4.84 26.97 12.50
CA LEU A 374 -4.75 28.11 13.43
C LEU A 374 -4.68 27.65 14.89
N LYS A 375 -5.50 26.66 15.28
CA LYS A 375 -5.42 26.03 16.61
C LYS A 375 -4.06 25.38 16.87
N THR A 376 -3.47 24.76 15.85
CA THR A 376 -2.15 24.12 15.96
C THR A 376 -1.03 25.15 16.09
N LEU A 377 -1.15 26.33 15.45
CA LEU A 377 -0.18 27.42 15.51
C LEU A 377 -0.18 28.19 16.84
N ASP A 378 -1.35 28.42 17.44
CA ASP A 378 -1.47 29.05 18.76
C ASP A 378 -0.70 28.27 19.84
N ILE A 379 -0.53 26.95 19.65
CA ILE A 379 0.24 26.07 20.55
C ILE A 379 1.75 26.26 20.37
N VAL A 380 2.22 26.69 19.20
CA VAL A 380 3.66 26.67 18.80
C VAL A 380 4.34 28.05 18.94
N THR A 381 3.59 29.16 19.01
CA THR A 381 4.13 30.53 18.86
C THR A 381 4.70 31.17 20.15
N ILE A 382 4.59 30.55 21.33
CA ILE A 382 5.09 31.15 22.58
C ILE A 382 6.62 30.93 22.68
N PRO A 383 7.46 31.99 22.71
CA PRO A 383 8.92 31.85 22.75
C PRO A 383 9.41 31.21 24.05
N GLN A 384 10.47 30.40 23.90
CA GLN A 384 11.26 29.81 24.97
C GLN A 384 11.66 30.83 26.04
N ALA A 385 11.11 30.71 27.25
CA ALA A 385 11.75 31.15 28.48
C ALA A 385 11.45 30.11 29.57
N GLN A 386 12.52 29.64 30.20
CA GLN A 386 12.57 28.53 31.14
C GLN A 386 11.74 28.80 32.41
N THR A 387 10.72 27.95 32.61
CA THR A 387 10.20 27.32 33.85
C THR A 387 9.81 28.18 35.07
N PRO A 388 8.97 27.65 35.99
CA PRO A 388 7.96 26.58 35.90
C PRO A 388 6.59 27.07 36.43
N ILE A 389 5.62 26.16 36.63
CA ILE A 389 4.33 26.31 37.34
C ILE A 389 3.18 26.64 36.36
N ARG A 390 2.13 25.82 36.20
CA ARG A 390 1.53 24.83 37.10
C ARG A 390 0.88 23.68 36.33
N LEU A 391 1.12 22.47 36.82
CA LEU A 391 0.15 21.38 36.75
C LEU A 391 -1.20 21.89 37.24
N GLU A 392 -2.13 22.14 36.33
CA GLU A 392 -3.53 21.82 36.57
C GLU A 392 -3.93 20.78 35.52
N TYR A 393 -3.65 19.53 35.88
CA TYR A 393 -4.41 18.39 35.39
C TYR A 393 -5.89 18.72 35.57
N ARG A 394 -6.65 18.81 34.48
CA ARG A 394 -8.08 18.55 34.54
C ARG A 394 -8.33 17.14 34.04
N SER A 395 -8.85 16.33 34.93
CA SER A 395 -9.39 14.98 34.73
C SER A 395 -10.61 14.92 33.78
N GLU A 396 -10.74 15.88 32.86
CA GLU A 396 -12.00 16.16 32.16
C GLU A 396 -11.87 16.23 30.63
N ASP A 397 -10.67 16.10 30.04
CA ASP A 397 -10.57 16.00 28.59
C ASP A 397 -10.74 14.54 28.13
N THR A 398 -11.93 14.22 27.60
CA THR A 398 -12.35 12.86 27.24
C THR A 398 -11.53 12.21 26.11
N PHE A 399 -10.63 12.96 25.47
CA PHE A 399 -9.77 12.49 24.36
C PHE A 399 -8.27 12.44 24.70
N ALA A 400 -7.86 12.86 25.90
CA ALA A 400 -6.47 12.74 26.30
C ALA A 400 -6.03 11.26 26.26
N ASN A 401 -4.95 10.97 25.53
CA ASN A 401 -4.40 9.63 25.30
C ASN A 401 -5.27 8.67 24.44
N MET A 402 -6.08 9.20 23.51
CA MET A 402 -6.74 8.40 22.47
C MET A 402 -6.12 8.61 21.09
N CYS A 403 -6.10 7.55 20.28
CA CYS A 403 -5.72 7.57 18.89
C CYS A 403 -6.96 7.71 17.99
N TYR A 404 -6.90 8.64 17.03
CA TYR A 404 -7.95 8.78 16.01
C TYR A 404 -7.75 7.77 14.88
N ILE A 405 -8.80 7.02 14.58
CA ILE A 405 -8.88 6.08 13.46
C ILE A 405 -9.81 6.68 12.41
N ALA A 406 -9.26 6.97 11.22
CA ALA A 406 -10.01 7.60 10.15
C ALA A 406 -11.12 6.68 9.59
N PRO A 407 -12.26 7.25 9.13
CA PRO A 407 -13.30 6.48 8.46
C PRO A 407 -12.76 5.78 7.21
N GLY A 408 -13.37 4.67 6.84
CA GLY A 408 -13.05 3.98 5.59
C GLY A 408 -13.06 2.47 5.69
N HIS A 409 -12.93 1.84 4.52
CA HIS A 409 -12.82 0.40 4.39
C HIS A 409 -11.48 -0.11 4.93
N PHE A 410 -11.55 -1.24 5.64
CA PHE A 410 -10.40 -2.08 5.92
C PHE A 410 -10.77 -3.54 5.65
N ILE A 411 -9.75 -4.38 5.53
CA ILE A 411 -9.94 -5.83 5.42
C ILE A 411 -10.03 -6.34 6.87
N MET A 412 -11.07 -7.11 7.19
CA MET A 412 -11.29 -7.75 8.49
C MET A 412 -11.24 -9.26 8.31
N GLY A 413 -10.67 -9.98 9.27
CA GLY A 413 -10.49 -11.43 9.19
C GLY A 413 -9.32 -11.87 8.30
N ARG A 414 -9.08 -13.17 8.22
CA ARG A 414 -8.02 -13.78 7.40
C ARG A 414 -8.42 -15.15 6.88
N GLU A 415 -8.12 -15.46 5.62
CA GLU A 415 -8.42 -16.79 5.05
C GLU A 415 -7.53 -17.89 5.63
N ASN A 416 -6.24 -17.59 5.83
CA ASN A 416 -5.26 -18.55 6.34
C ASN A 416 -4.98 -18.36 7.84
N GLY A 417 -5.97 -17.84 8.59
CA GLY A 417 -5.88 -17.59 10.03
C GLY A 417 -6.70 -18.56 10.87
N SER A 418 -7.10 -18.13 12.08
CA SER A 418 -8.04 -18.89 12.90
C SER A 418 -9.36 -19.10 12.14
N PRO A 419 -9.94 -20.32 12.13
CA PRO A 419 -11.15 -20.60 11.35
C PRO A 419 -12.34 -19.68 11.68
N ASN A 420 -12.46 -19.24 12.92
CA ASN A 420 -13.49 -18.32 13.40
C ASN A 420 -13.27 -16.84 13.04
N ALA A 421 -12.16 -16.53 12.35
CA ALA A 421 -11.82 -15.23 11.79
C ALA A 421 -11.79 -15.23 10.24
N SER A 422 -12.26 -16.30 9.59
CA SER A 422 -12.47 -16.41 8.13
C SER A 422 -13.97 -16.29 7.80
N PRO A 423 -14.36 -15.73 6.64
CA PRO A 423 -13.51 -15.27 5.53
C PRO A 423 -12.93 -13.86 5.74
N GLU A 424 -12.02 -13.48 4.85
CA GLU A 424 -11.65 -12.07 4.69
C GLU A 424 -12.83 -11.28 4.13
N GLN A 425 -13.13 -10.15 4.76
CA GLN A 425 -14.24 -9.28 4.37
C GLN A 425 -13.83 -7.81 4.39
N SER A 426 -14.39 -7.03 3.46
CA SER A 426 -14.24 -5.58 3.47
C SER A 426 -15.30 -4.98 4.38
N VAL A 427 -14.86 -4.31 5.45
CA VAL A 427 -15.74 -3.65 6.43
C VAL A 427 -15.48 -2.15 6.39
N TYR A 428 -16.54 -1.36 6.29
CA TYR A 428 -16.49 0.09 6.44
C TYR A 428 -16.74 0.46 7.89
N LEU A 429 -15.90 1.32 8.46
CA LEU A 429 -16.13 1.94 9.76
C LEU A 429 -16.11 3.45 9.61
N ASP A 430 -16.96 4.14 10.36
CA ASP A 430 -16.87 5.57 10.56
C ASP A 430 -15.58 5.95 11.32
N GLY A 431 -15.31 7.25 11.46
CA GLY A 431 -14.21 7.72 12.27
C GLY A 431 -14.48 7.46 13.75
N PHE A 432 -13.47 7.04 14.50
CA PHE A 432 -13.59 6.83 15.94
C PHE A 432 -12.26 7.10 16.63
N PHE A 433 -12.32 7.29 17.95
CA PHE A 433 -11.16 7.33 18.82
C PHE A 433 -11.06 6.03 19.60
N ILE A 434 -9.85 5.53 19.83
CA ILE A 434 -9.58 4.39 20.70
C ILE A 434 -8.46 4.73 21.67
N ASP A 435 -8.52 4.27 22.91
CA ASP A 435 -7.47 4.52 23.89
C ASP A 435 -6.12 3.98 23.38
N MET A 436 -5.07 4.78 23.58
CA MET A 436 -3.70 4.45 23.17
C MET A 436 -3.18 3.20 23.88
N HIS A 437 -3.65 2.95 25.10
CA HIS A 437 -3.25 1.86 25.99
C HIS A 437 -4.50 1.20 26.59
N GLU A 438 -4.34 -0.01 27.12
CA GLU A 438 -5.34 -0.63 27.99
C GLU A 438 -5.58 0.21 29.26
N VAL A 439 -6.77 0.08 29.84
CA VAL A 439 -7.10 0.75 31.10
C VAL A 439 -6.19 0.21 32.20
N THR A 440 -5.49 1.11 32.89
CA THR A 440 -4.56 0.69 33.96
C THR A 440 -5.26 0.51 35.30
N ASN A 441 -4.61 -0.23 36.21
CA ASN A 441 -5.07 -0.36 37.59
C ASN A 441 -5.34 0.98 38.27
N ALA A 442 -4.45 1.97 38.11
CA ALA A 442 -4.64 3.30 38.69
C ALA A 442 -5.82 4.08 38.08
N GLN A 443 -6.12 3.85 36.80
CA GLN A 443 -7.29 4.43 36.15
C GLN A 443 -8.59 3.78 36.64
N TYR A 444 -8.63 2.45 36.72
CA TYR A 444 -9.79 1.71 37.18
C TYR A 444 -10.10 1.95 38.67
N LYS A 445 -9.07 2.10 39.51
CA LYS A 445 -9.21 2.45 40.94
C LYS A 445 -9.96 3.76 41.20
N ARG A 446 -9.94 4.69 40.24
CA ARG A 446 -10.71 5.95 40.34
C ARG A 446 -12.21 5.72 40.16
N PHE A 447 -12.59 4.71 39.37
CA PHE A 447 -13.96 4.30 39.17
C PHE A 447 -14.45 3.41 40.32
N ASP A 448 -13.65 2.42 40.71
CA ASP A 448 -13.93 1.54 41.85
C ASP A 448 -12.84 1.69 42.92
N PRO A 449 -13.07 2.50 43.97
CA PRO A 449 -12.14 2.65 45.08
C PRO A 449 -11.84 1.37 45.85
N ASN A 450 -12.65 0.30 45.69
CA ASN A 450 -12.39 -0.99 46.33
C ASN A 450 -11.48 -1.91 45.50
N HIS A 451 -11.26 -1.59 44.21
CA HIS A 451 -10.36 -2.36 43.34
C HIS A 451 -8.96 -2.47 43.97
N SER A 452 -8.39 -3.66 44.09
CA SER A 452 -7.08 -3.85 44.73
C SER A 452 -6.10 -4.47 43.77
N TYR A 453 -4.86 -3.97 43.80
CA TYR A 453 -3.76 -4.46 42.99
C TYR A 453 -2.44 -4.33 43.80
N PRO A 454 -1.41 -5.15 43.52
CA PRO A 454 -0.13 -5.06 44.20
C PRO A 454 0.55 -3.69 44.04
N ASP A 455 1.29 -3.26 45.05
CA ASP A 455 2.07 -2.01 45.00
C ASP A 455 3.03 -2.01 43.78
N GLY A 456 3.13 -0.89 43.08
CA GLY A 456 3.97 -0.76 41.87
C GLY A 456 3.31 -1.23 40.57
N MET A 457 2.04 -1.68 40.62
CA MET A 457 1.27 -2.09 39.43
C MET A 457 0.30 -1.04 38.89
N GLU A 458 0.49 0.24 39.22
CA GLU A 458 -0.38 1.36 38.83
C GLU A 458 -0.52 1.51 37.31
N ALA A 459 0.58 1.26 36.59
CA ALA A 459 0.70 1.40 35.14
C ALA A 459 0.47 0.09 34.36
N PHE A 460 0.11 -0.99 35.05
CA PHE A 460 -0.19 -2.29 34.44
C PHE A 460 -1.67 -2.32 34.03
N PRO A 461 -2.03 -3.09 32.99
CA PRO A 461 -3.42 -3.24 32.58
C PRO A 461 -4.24 -3.81 33.73
N VAL A 462 -5.46 -3.30 33.90
CA VAL A 462 -6.42 -3.86 34.84
C VAL A 462 -6.90 -5.22 34.31
N VAL A 463 -6.94 -6.22 35.18
CA VAL A 463 -7.37 -7.59 34.88
C VAL A 463 -8.27 -8.12 35.99
N ASN A 464 -8.86 -9.31 35.82
CA ASN A 464 -9.89 -9.88 36.69
C ASN A 464 -11.19 -9.05 36.72
N ILE A 465 -11.47 -8.33 35.63
CA ILE A 465 -12.66 -7.51 35.44
C ILE A 465 -13.60 -8.21 34.45
N THR A 466 -14.88 -8.30 34.81
CA THR A 466 -15.94 -8.83 33.94
C THR A 466 -16.25 -7.87 32.79
N TRP A 467 -16.95 -8.35 31.76
CA TRP A 467 -17.37 -7.50 30.65
C TRP A 467 -18.28 -6.35 31.11
N ASP A 468 -19.23 -6.65 32.01
CA ASP A 468 -20.18 -5.65 32.52
C ASP A 468 -19.48 -4.55 33.32
N GLU A 469 -18.47 -4.90 34.12
CA GLU A 469 -17.65 -3.94 34.85
C GLU A 469 -16.79 -3.07 33.91
N ALA A 470 -16.17 -3.69 32.90
CA ALA A 470 -15.41 -2.97 31.88
C ALA A 470 -16.30 -1.99 31.10
N ASN A 471 -17.50 -2.42 30.72
CA ASN A 471 -18.49 -1.60 30.05
C ASN A 471 -19.03 -0.48 30.97
N ALA A 472 -19.23 -0.77 32.26
CA ALA A 472 -19.63 0.23 33.25
C ALA A 472 -18.56 1.32 33.44
N TYR A 473 -17.28 0.92 33.53
CA TYR A 473 -16.16 1.86 33.54
C TYR A 473 -16.15 2.74 32.28
N ALA A 474 -16.24 2.11 31.10
CA ALA A 474 -16.18 2.82 29.82
C ALA A 474 -17.29 3.89 29.74
N ARG A 475 -18.52 3.54 30.14
CA ARG A 475 -19.65 4.48 30.20
C ARG A 475 -19.45 5.58 31.23
N TRP A 476 -18.89 5.26 32.41
CA TRP A 476 -18.62 6.22 33.47
C TRP A 476 -17.67 7.33 33.02
N ILE A 477 -16.66 7.01 32.20
CA ILE A 477 -15.77 8.01 31.60
C ILE A 477 -16.29 8.62 30.29
N GLY A 478 -17.56 8.39 29.92
CA GLY A 478 -18.17 8.95 28.71
C GLY A 478 -17.66 8.33 27.40
N LYS A 479 -17.25 7.05 27.45
CA LYS A 479 -16.77 6.24 26.32
C LYS A 479 -17.61 4.95 26.22
N ARG A 480 -17.15 3.99 25.40
CA ARG A 480 -17.69 2.63 25.27
C ARG A 480 -16.56 1.63 25.05
N LEU A 481 -16.85 0.33 25.08
CA LEU A 481 -15.90 -0.66 24.58
C LEU A 481 -15.78 -0.55 23.03
N PRO A 482 -14.61 -0.82 22.45
CA PRO A 482 -14.46 -0.92 20.99
C PRO A 482 -15.25 -2.11 20.47
N THR A 483 -15.82 -1.97 19.27
CA THR A 483 -16.29 -3.15 18.53
C THR A 483 -15.10 -4.02 18.10
N GLU A 484 -15.33 -5.29 17.82
CA GLU A 484 -14.29 -6.20 17.35
C GLU A 484 -13.67 -5.73 16.02
N ALA A 485 -14.48 -5.08 15.17
CA ALA A 485 -14.02 -4.49 13.91
C ALA A 485 -13.14 -3.25 14.16
N GLU A 486 -13.54 -2.38 15.08
CA GLU A 486 -12.75 -1.19 15.46
C GLU A 486 -11.41 -1.57 16.08
N TRP A 487 -11.42 -2.56 16.98
CA TRP A 487 -10.19 -3.07 17.59
C TRP A 487 -9.27 -3.65 16.50
N GLU A 488 -9.80 -4.47 15.59
CA GLU A 488 -9.00 -5.08 14.53
C GLU A 488 -8.44 -4.03 13.57
N LYS A 489 -9.23 -3.03 13.17
CA LYS A 489 -8.74 -1.92 12.34
C LYS A 489 -7.63 -1.15 13.05
N ALA A 490 -7.81 -0.83 14.34
CA ALA A 490 -6.82 -0.12 15.15
C ALA A 490 -5.51 -0.90 15.29
N SER A 491 -5.57 -2.24 15.33
CA SER A 491 -4.41 -3.14 15.36
C SER A 491 -3.73 -3.23 14.00
N ARG A 492 -4.52 -3.49 12.95
CA ARG A 492 -4.06 -4.01 11.66
C ARG A 492 -3.80 -2.94 10.60
N GLY A 493 -4.42 -1.77 10.69
CA GLY A 493 -4.41 -0.85 9.55
C GLY A 493 -5.27 -1.34 8.38
N THR A 494 -4.95 -0.90 7.16
CA THR A 494 -5.74 -1.15 5.94
C THR A 494 -5.05 -2.07 4.94
N ASP A 495 -3.86 -2.59 5.25
CA ASP A 495 -2.99 -3.34 4.33
C ASP A 495 -2.93 -4.85 4.60
N GLY A 496 -3.69 -5.36 5.57
CA GLY A 496 -3.81 -6.80 5.82
C GLY A 496 -2.61 -7.46 6.51
N ARG A 497 -1.77 -6.70 7.22
CA ARG A 497 -0.66 -7.22 8.03
C ARG A 497 -1.09 -8.24 9.10
N THR A 498 -0.17 -9.13 9.48
CA THR A 498 -0.42 -10.16 10.52
C THR A 498 -0.36 -9.59 11.94
N PHE A 499 0.63 -8.73 12.18
CA PHE A 499 0.94 -8.09 13.47
C PHE A 499 0.95 -6.58 13.30
N PRO A 500 0.79 -5.78 14.38
CA PRO A 500 0.71 -4.33 14.28
C PRO A 500 1.89 -3.69 13.53
N TRP A 501 3.08 -4.27 13.67
CA TRP A 501 4.32 -3.81 13.03
C TRP A 501 4.65 -4.46 11.67
N GLY A 502 3.89 -5.45 11.20
CA GLY A 502 4.17 -6.10 9.92
C GLY A 502 3.71 -7.55 9.83
N SER A 503 4.35 -8.33 8.95
CA SER A 503 3.96 -9.72 8.68
C SER A 503 4.74 -10.75 9.51
N GLU A 504 5.97 -10.40 9.92
CA GLU A 504 6.87 -11.28 10.66
C GLU A 504 6.72 -11.06 12.18
N PHE A 505 6.68 -12.17 12.92
CA PHE A 505 6.62 -12.12 14.37
C PHE A 505 7.95 -11.64 14.97
N ASP A 506 7.87 -10.86 16.04
CA ASP A 506 9.02 -10.35 16.77
C ASP A 506 8.67 -10.26 18.27
N HIS A 507 9.12 -11.26 19.03
CA HIS A 507 8.88 -11.38 20.48
C HIS A 507 9.39 -10.19 21.31
N THR A 508 10.25 -9.33 20.75
CA THR A 508 10.76 -8.13 21.45
C THR A 508 9.80 -6.94 21.41
N ARG A 509 8.69 -7.07 20.66
CA ARG A 509 7.71 -6.00 20.41
C ARG A 509 6.39 -6.19 21.15
N CYS A 510 6.24 -7.28 21.91
CA CYS A 510 5.00 -7.63 22.57
C CYS A 510 5.25 -8.54 23.77
N ASN A 511 4.26 -8.61 24.65
CA ASN A 511 4.26 -9.57 25.75
C ASN A 511 3.39 -10.79 25.41
N THR A 512 3.98 -11.76 24.70
CA THR A 512 3.39 -13.09 24.42
C THR A 512 4.21 -14.18 25.11
N GLN A 513 3.83 -15.45 24.97
CA GLN A 513 4.56 -16.57 25.56
C GLN A 513 6.06 -16.56 25.19
N GLU A 514 6.39 -16.17 23.95
CA GLU A 514 7.75 -16.13 23.41
C GLU A 514 8.63 -15.01 24.01
N SER A 515 8.02 -14.01 24.65
CA SER A 515 8.76 -12.94 25.34
C SER A 515 9.52 -13.44 26.57
N GLY A 516 9.10 -14.58 27.15
CA GLY A 516 9.67 -15.15 28.37
C GLY A 516 9.34 -14.38 29.66
N VAL A 517 8.51 -13.34 29.59
CA VAL A 517 8.14 -12.52 30.77
C VAL A 517 7.19 -13.29 31.70
N HIS A 518 6.23 -14.03 31.14
CA HIS A 518 5.27 -14.88 31.87
C HIS A 518 4.44 -14.16 32.96
N HIS A 519 4.31 -12.84 32.86
CA HIS A 519 3.43 -12.01 33.68
C HIS A 519 3.09 -10.71 32.94
N LEU A 520 2.17 -9.90 33.48
CA LEU A 520 1.79 -8.60 32.90
C LEU A 520 2.99 -7.64 32.84
N THR A 521 2.94 -6.69 31.91
CA THR A 521 3.91 -5.59 31.80
C THR A 521 3.19 -4.24 31.86
N PRO A 522 3.88 -3.14 32.22
CA PRO A 522 3.33 -1.80 32.06
C PRO A 522 2.87 -1.56 30.62
N VAL A 523 1.74 -0.87 30.44
CA VAL A 523 1.10 -0.70 29.12
C VAL A 523 1.95 0.04 28.07
N SER A 524 3.03 0.71 28.48
CA SER A 524 3.94 1.44 27.59
C SER A 524 5.28 0.73 27.35
N GLN A 525 5.40 -0.55 27.74
CA GLN A 525 6.68 -1.28 27.75
C GLN A 525 7.25 -1.53 26.33
N TYR A 526 6.41 -1.64 25.31
CA TYR A 526 6.81 -2.06 23.96
C TYR A 526 6.57 -0.98 22.89
N PRO A 527 7.37 0.12 22.87
CA PRO A 527 7.20 1.20 21.90
C PRO A 527 7.54 0.80 20.45
N SER A 528 8.23 -0.31 20.24
CA SER A 528 8.50 -0.89 18.91
C SER A 528 7.34 -1.74 18.36
N GLY A 529 6.33 -2.05 19.19
CA GLY A 529 5.16 -2.86 18.86
C GLY A 529 3.90 -2.06 18.51
N ILE A 530 4.01 -0.74 18.44
CA ILE A 530 2.89 0.18 18.21
C ILE A 530 2.24 -0.08 16.84
N SER A 531 0.91 -0.02 16.80
CA SER A 531 0.13 -0.14 15.57
C SER A 531 0.33 1.04 14.59
N PRO A 532 -0.13 0.95 13.33
CA PRO A 532 -0.09 2.06 12.37
C PRO A 532 -0.72 3.35 12.86
N PHE A 533 -1.62 3.24 13.82
CA PHE A 533 -2.40 4.34 14.36
C PHE A 533 -1.92 4.80 15.74
N GLY A 534 -0.77 4.31 16.21
CA GLY A 534 -0.22 4.75 17.49
C GLY A 534 -0.74 3.98 18.70
N VAL A 535 -1.40 2.83 18.51
CA VAL A 535 -2.02 2.07 19.59
C VAL A 535 -1.07 0.98 20.10
N TYR A 536 -0.86 0.91 21.41
CA TYR A 536 0.05 -0.02 22.09
C TYR A 536 -0.63 -1.35 22.39
N ASP A 537 0.20 -2.38 22.60
CA ASP A 537 -0.19 -3.69 23.12
C ASP A 537 -1.38 -4.32 22.34
N MET A 538 -1.45 -4.05 21.03
CA MET A 538 -2.44 -4.66 20.13
C MET A 538 -2.08 -6.12 19.75
N THR A 539 -1.01 -6.65 20.36
CA THR A 539 -0.57 -8.05 20.34
C THR A 539 0.05 -8.34 21.70
N GLY A 540 -0.52 -9.28 22.46
CA GLY A 540 -0.02 -9.68 23.78
C GLY A 540 -0.44 -8.76 24.93
N ASN A 541 0.28 -8.87 26.06
CA ASN A 541 -0.05 -8.31 27.37
C ASN A 541 -1.38 -8.85 27.91
N VAL A 542 -2.53 -8.35 27.47
CA VAL A 542 -3.85 -8.87 27.87
C VAL A 542 -4.78 -9.07 26.68
N LEU A 543 -5.64 -10.08 26.77
CA LEU A 543 -6.80 -10.16 25.91
C LEU A 543 -7.77 -9.03 26.27
N GLU A 544 -8.50 -8.53 25.29
CA GLU A 544 -9.35 -7.38 25.51
C GLU A 544 -10.81 -7.63 25.24
N TRP A 545 -11.66 -7.24 26.19
CA TRP A 545 -13.10 -7.17 26.01
C TRP A 545 -13.47 -6.21 24.87
N THR A 546 -14.30 -6.70 23.96
CA THR A 546 -14.94 -5.88 22.91
C THR A 546 -16.44 -5.75 23.17
N ALA A 547 -17.12 -4.88 22.43
CA ALA A 547 -18.56 -4.69 22.53
C ALA A 547 -19.38 -5.84 21.90
N ASP A 548 -18.76 -6.71 21.10
CA ASP A 548 -19.47 -7.65 20.24
C ASP A 548 -19.65 -9.03 20.87
N ARG A 549 -20.85 -9.58 20.68
CA ARG A 549 -21.17 -10.98 20.98
C ARG A 549 -20.45 -11.90 19.98
N TYR A 550 -20.00 -13.05 20.44
CA TYR A 550 -19.33 -14.03 19.59
C TYR A 550 -20.31 -14.66 18.60
N LYS A 551 -20.31 -14.14 17.37
CA LYS A 551 -21.17 -14.59 16.27
C LYS A 551 -20.36 -14.96 15.03
N PRO A 552 -20.90 -15.77 14.09
CA PRO A 552 -20.20 -16.07 12.84
C PRO A 552 -20.04 -14.80 11.99
N TYR A 553 -18.92 -14.71 11.27
CA TYR A 553 -18.78 -13.72 10.21
C TYR A 553 -19.78 -13.99 9.09
N ALA A 554 -20.16 -12.93 8.37
CA ALA A 554 -21.00 -13.07 7.20
C ALA A 554 -20.38 -14.05 6.20
N TRP A 555 -21.14 -15.09 5.83
CA TRP A 555 -20.74 -16.14 4.89
C TRP A 555 -19.61 -17.07 5.37
N SER A 556 -19.27 -17.04 6.65
CA SER A 556 -18.36 -18.02 7.24
C SER A 556 -18.94 -19.43 7.14
N GLN A 557 -18.06 -20.38 6.77
CA GLN A 557 -18.37 -21.81 6.82
C GLN A 557 -18.01 -22.44 8.16
N HIS A 558 -17.31 -21.69 9.03
CA HIS A 558 -17.00 -22.16 10.37
C HIS A 558 -18.29 -22.21 11.21
N GLN A 559 -18.49 -23.33 11.89
CA GLN A 559 -19.60 -23.55 12.80
C GLN A 559 -19.04 -23.74 14.19
N SER A 560 -19.62 -23.06 15.18
CA SER A 560 -19.31 -23.25 16.59
C SER A 560 -20.63 -23.37 17.36
N PRO A 561 -20.76 -24.33 18.29
CA PRO A 561 -21.91 -24.37 19.20
C PRO A 561 -22.01 -23.10 20.06
N ASP A 562 -20.90 -22.39 20.26
CA ASP A 562 -20.81 -21.21 21.12
C ASP A 562 -21.37 -19.93 20.47
N TYR A 563 -21.79 -19.98 19.20
CA TYR A 563 -22.37 -18.81 18.51
C TYR A 563 -23.76 -18.41 18.99
N ASP A 564 -24.49 -19.37 19.57
CA ASP A 564 -25.84 -19.17 20.09
C ASP A 564 -25.84 -18.90 21.61
N GLU A 565 -24.65 -18.84 22.22
CA GLU A 565 -24.42 -18.67 23.66
C GLU A 565 -24.00 -17.23 23.99
N ASP A 566 -24.01 -16.87 25.29
CA ASP A 566 -23.74 -15.50 25.75
C ASP A 566 -22.24 -15.14 25.86
N PHE A 567 -21.45 -15.53 24.85
CA PHE A 567 -20.02 -15.21 24.79
C PHE A 567 -19.75 -13.84 24.18
N ILE A 568 -18.70 -13.18 24.66
CA ILE A 568 -18.17 -11.91 24.13
C ILE A 568 -16.85 -12.16 23.42
N VAL A 569 -16.62 -11.45 22.31
CA VAL A 569 -15.35 -11.51 21.55
C VAL A 569 -14.22 -10.86 22.35
N LEU A 570 -13.09 -11.57 22.40
CA LEU A 570 -11.81 -11.12 22.91
C LEU A 570 -10.79 -10.99 21.78
N ARG A 571 -9.95 -9.95 21.85
CA ARG A 571 -8.91 -9.65 20.85
C ARG A 571 -7.52 -9.46 21.48
N GLY A 572 -6.45 -9.59 20.69
CA GLY A 572 -5.08 -9.22 21.09
C GLY A 572 -4.12 -10.36 21.48
N GLY A 573 -4.63 -11.48 21.97
CA GLY A 573 -3.77 -12.45 22.68
C GLY A 573 -3.33 -11.91 24.05
N SER A 574 -2.53 -12.63 24.80
CA SER A 574 -2.00 -12.16 26.10
C SER A 574 -0.65 -12.80 26.40
N TRP A 575 -0.03 -12.47 27.54
CA TRP A 575 1.26 -13.03 27.96
C TRP A 575 1.31 -14.57 28.08
N ILE A 576 0.16 -15.26 28.15
CA ILE A 576 0.08 -16.72 28.12
C ILE A 576 -0.09 -17.31 26.71
N HIS A 577 -0.49 -16.50 25.73
CA HIS A 577 -0.80 -16.98 24.40
C HIS A 577 0.46 -16.95 23.51
N PRO A 578 0.64 -17.95 22.62
CA PRO A 578 1.70 -17.95 21.63
C PRO A 578 1.42 -17.01 20.45
N GLU A 579 2.40 -16.81 19.58
CA GLU A 579 2.37 -15.91 18.43
C GLU A 579 1.15 -16.13 17.51
N TYR A 580 0.80 -17.38 17.24
CA TYR A 580 -0.29 -17.74 16.33
C TYR A 580 -1.68 -17.47 16.93
N GLN A 581 -1.74 -17.21 18.25
CA GLN A 581 -2.93 -16.77 18.97
C GLN A 581 -2.83 -15.30 19.41
N SER A 582 -1.90 -14.53 18.83
CA SER A 582 -1.70 -13.11 19.17
C SER A 582 -1.56 -12.21 17.94
N THR A 583 -2.22 -12.59 16.84
CA THR A 583 -2.25 -11.81 15.59
C THR A 583 -3.30 -10.70 15.66
N CYS A 584 -3.22 -9.70 14.77
CA CYS A 584 -4.27 -8.68 14.64
C CYS A 584 -5.68 -9.28 14.40
N THR A 585 -5.73 -10.48 13.82
CA THR A 585 -6.96 -11.18 13.47
C THR A 585 -7.40 -12.23 14.50
N THR A 586 -6.62 -12.44 15.56
CA THR A 586 -6.94 -13.46 16.55
C THR A 586 -8.26 -13.10 17.24
N ARG A 587 -9.17 -14.07 17.23
CA ARG A 587 -10.50 -13.97 17.79
C ARG A 587 -10.70 -15.08 18.81
N LEU A 588 -10.66 -14.71 20.09
CA LEU A 588 -11.03 -15.57 21.21
C LEU A 588 -12.37 -15.09 21.78
N TYR A 589 -12.89 -15.79 22.78
CA TYR A 589 -14.17 -15.44 23.39
C TYR A 589 -14.29 -16.00 24.80
N ALA A 590 -15.09 -15.35 25.64
CA ALA A 590 -15.37 -15.79 27.00
C ALA A 590 -16.77 -15.33 27.45
N PRO A 591 -17.40 -16.00 28.44
CA PRO A 591 -18.65 -15.55 29.04
C PRO A 591 -18.48 -14.15 29.64
N ALA A 592 -19.54 -13.32 29.61
CA ALA A 592 -19.48 -11.95 30.09
C ALA A 592 -19.10 -11.81 31.59
N ASP A 593 -19.39 -12.84 32.40
CA ASP A 593 -19.08 -12.92 33.84
C ASP A 593 -17.68 -13.48 34.14
N ASN A 594 -16.93 -13.87 33.11
CA ASN A 594 -15.59 -14.42 33.29
C ASN A 594 -14.63 -13.37 33.88
N ARG A 595 -13.82 -13.81 34.85
CA ARG A 595 -12.71 -13.04 35.42
C ARG A 595 -11.43 -13.81 35.22
N SER A 596 -10.51 -13.25 34.45
CA SER A 596 -9.19 -13.83 34.25
C SER A 596 -8.10 -12.80 34.45
N ASN A 597 -6.95 -13.24 34.97
CA ASN A 597 -5.78 -12.40 35.23
C ASN A 597 -4.99 -12.02 33.96
N PHE A 598 -5.52 -12.37 32.78
CA PHE A 598 -4.96 -12.05 31.47
C PHE A 598 -6.00 -11.44 30.52
N ILE A 599 -7.18 -11.06 31.03
CA ILE A 599 -8.21 -10.33 30.28
C ILE A 599 -8.37 -8.95 30.91
N GLY A 600 -8.16 -7.92 30.09
CA GLY A 600 -8.40 -6.52 30.40
C GLY A 600 -9.28 -5.88 29.32
N PHE A 601 -9.14 -4.57 29.14
CA PHE A 601 -9.89 -3.82 28.14
C PHE A 601 -9.31 -2.43 27.89
N ARG A 602 -9.70 -1.84 26.76
CA ARG A 602 -9.52 -0.42 26.43
C ARG A 602 -10.83 0.21 25.99
N CYS A 603 -10.93 1.53 25.97
CA CYS A 603 -12.16 2.21 25.56
C CYS A 603 -12.05 2.83 24.17
N ALA A 604 -13.20 3.06 23.55
CA ALA A 604 -13.37 3.77 22.29
C ALA A 604 -14.47 4.83 22.42
N LYS A 605 -14.47 5.80 21.50
CA LYS A 605 -15.46 6.89 21.44
C LYS A 605 -15.74 7.25 20.00
N ASP A 606 -17.00 7.42 19.65
CA ASP A 606 -17.42 7.82 18.31
C ASP A 606 -16.89 9.22 17.95
N PHE A 607 -16.53 9.41 16.68
CA PHE A 607 -16.26 10.74 16.16
C PHE A 607 -17.60 11.45 15.90
N THR A 608 -18.04 12.30 16.82
CA THR A 608 -19.19 13.18 16.58
C THR A 608 -18.72 14.45 15.89
N SER A 609 -19.06 14.58 14.61
CA SER A 609 -18.83 15.76 13.76
C SER A 609 -19.57 17.01 14.23
#